data_AF-A0A1I0V5Z8-F1
#
_entry.id   AF-A0A1I0V5Z8-F1
#
_cell.length_a   1.000
_cell.length_b   1.000
_cell.length_c   1.000
_cell.angle_alpha   90.00
_cell.angle_beta   90.00
_cell.angle_gamma   90.00
#
_symmetry.space_group_name_H-M   'P 1'
#
loop_
_entity.id
_entity.type
_entity.pdbx_description
1 polymer ?
#
loop_
_entity_poly.entity_id
_entity_poly.type
_entity_poly.pdbx_seq_one_letter_code
_entity_poly.pdbx_strand_id
1 'polypeptide(L)'
;MDLVVLWFWLIALTFTLYFFLEGFDFGVDILWPQLARDESEERALTGTIGPFWDGNEVWVIAAAGLLFSTFPVWYGALFSGMYPVFVVILLALLLRGVSFEYRNQVDKQRWRDFWDLMAFAGSVLPAFLWGLVMAKIIEGLPVDGD
;
A
#
# COMPACT_ATOMS: atom_id res chain seq x y z
N MET A 1 9.63 30.64 2.43
CA MET A 1 9.33 29.41 1.69
C MET A 1 8.08 29.68 0.89
N ASP A 2 8.11 29.43 -0.42
CA ASP A 2 6.94 29.56 -1.29
C ASP A 2 5.88 28.51 -0.90
N LEU A 3 4.60 28.85 -1.07
CA LEU A 3 3.45 27.98 -0.81
C LEU A 3 3.53 26.69 -1.65
N VAL A 4 4.00 26.79 -2.90
CA VAL A 4 4.22 25.63 -3.77
C VAL A 4 5.20 24.65 -3.14
N VAL A 5 6.32 25.16 -2.61
CA VAL A 5 7.36 24.35 -1.97
C VAL A 5 6.84 23.72 -0.67
N LEU A 6 6.05 24.45 0.11
CA LEU A 6 5.42 23.91 1.32
C LEU A 6 4.52 22.71 1.00
N TRP A 7 3.61 22.85 0.02
CA TRP A 7 2.68 21.77 -0.34
C TRP A 7 3.40 20.56 -0.93
N PHE A 8 4.45 20.79 -1.72
CA PHE A 8 5.31 19.71 -2.20
C PHE A 8 5.90 18.90 -1.04
N TRP A 9 6.45 19.58 -0.02
CA TRP A 9 6.97 18.90 1.18
C TRP A 9 5.90 18.16 1.97
N LEU A 10 4.69 18.70 2.07
CA LEU A 10 3.58 18.02 2.73
C LEU A 10 3.17 16.73 2.01
N ILE A 11 3.16 16.72 0.67
CA ILE A 11 2.93 15.51 -0.13
C ILE A 11 4.07 14.51 0.05
N ALA A 12 5.32 14.98 0.03
CA ALA A 12 6.47 14.11 0.29
C ALA A 12 6.39 13.48 1.69
N LEU A 13 5.95 14.24 2.69
CA LEU A 13 5.73 13.76 4.05
C LEU A 13 4.65 12.68 4.11
N THR A 14 3.49 12.87 3.45
CA THR A 14 2.42 11.86 3.48
C THR A 14 2.84 10.56 2.81
N PHE A 15 3.54 10.61 1.67
CA PHE A 15 4.11 9.41 1.07
C PHE A 15 5.19 8.76 1.94
N THR A 16 6.03 9.56 2.59
CA THR A 16 7.06 9.03 3.51
C THR A 16 6.42 8.30 4.69
N LEU A 17 5.39 8.89 5.30
CA LEU A 17 4.65 8.27 6.40
C LEU A 17 3.95 6.99 5.92
N TYR A 18 3.29 7.02 4.76
CA TYR A 18 2.70 5.82 4.17
C TYR A 18 3.75 4.73 3.94
N PHE A 19 4.85 5.00 3.25
CA PHE A 19 5.87 3.97 2.99
C PHE A 19 6.55 3.44 4.24
N PHE A 20 6.70 4.28 5.27
CA PHE A 20 7.28 3.85 6.53
C PHE A 20 6.31 2.97 7.34
N LEU A 21 5.07 3.43 7.50
CA LEU A 21 4.06 2.75 8.31
C LEU A 21 3.54 1.50 7.60
N GLU A 22 3.08 1.65 6.36
CA GLU A 22 2.56 0.54 5.56
C GLU A 22 3.67 -0.43 5.15
N GLY A 23 4.89 0.06 4.96
CA GLY A 23 6.03 -0.79 4.63
C GLY A 23 6.36 -1.78 5.74
N PHE A 24 6.14 -1.41 7.01
CA PHE A 24 6.22 -2.35 8.13
C PHE A 24 5.14 -3.43 8.01
N ASP A 25 3.89 -3.05 7.76
CA ASP A 25 2.78 -4.01 7.67
C ASP A 25 2.97 -5.00 6.50
N PHE A 26 3.33 -4.48 5.31
CA PHE A 26 3.69 -5.32 4.17
C PHE A 26 4.84 -6.26 4.51
N GLY A 27 5.85 -5.77 5.21
CA GLY A 27 7.00 -6.57 5.65
C GLY A 27 6.58 -7.74 6.55
N VAL A 28 5.68 -7.52 7.50
CA VAL A 28 5.14 -8.57 8.37
C VAL A 28 4.40 -9.61 7.53
N ASP A 29 3.47 -9.20 6.67
CA ASP A 29 2.68 -10.11 5.81
C ASP A 29 3.53 -10.98 4.88
N ILE A 30 4.64 -10.42 4.40
CA ILE A 30 5.55 -11.11 3.47
C ILE A 30 6.44 -12.12 4.19
N LEU A 31 6.91 -11.77 5.39
CA LEU A 31 7.98 -12.48 6.09
C LEU A 31 7.49 -13.44 7.18
N TRP A 32 6.28 -13.26 7.70
CA TRP A 32 5.78 -14.15 8.76
C TRP A 32 5.80 -15.65 8.38
N PRO A 33 5.54 -16.08 7.11
CA PRO A 33 5.58 -17.50 6.79
C PRO A 33 6.96 -18.13 6.94
N GLN A 34 8.03 -17.32 6.85
CA GLN A 34 9.41 -17.78 7.04
C GLN A 34 9.93 -17.52 8.46
N LEU A 35 9.36 -16.56 9.18
CA LEU A 35 9.78 -16.18 10.53
C LEU A 35 9.07 -16.98 11.63
N ALA A 36 7.77 -17.23 11.47
CA ALA A 36 6.97 -17.96 12.44
C ALA A 36 7.28 -19.47 12.39
N ARG A 37 7.55 -20.07 13.55
CA ARG A 37 7.80 -21.51 13.70
C ARG A 37 6.55 -22.27 14.12
N ASP A 38 5.60 -21.57 14.73
CA ASP A 38 4.33 -22.11 15.18
C ASP A 38 3.21 -21.07 15.07
N GLU A 39 1.96 -21.52 15.30
CA GLU A 39 0.76 -20.70 15.21
C GLU A 39 0.75 -19.56 16.25
N SER A 40 1.48 -19.71 17.37
CA SER A 40 1.57 -18.65 18.39
C SER A 40 2.48 -17.52 17.93
N GLU A 41 3.63 -17.84 17.33
CA GLU A 41 4.53 -16.85 16.74
C GLU A 41 3.90 -16.14 15.55
N GLU A 42 3.17 -16.88 14.70
CA GLU A 42 2.39 -16.30 13.60
C GLU A 42 1.39 -15.26 14.12
N ARG A 43 0.55 -15.64 15.09
CA ARG A 43 -0.43 -14.72 15.70
C ARG A 43 0.23 -13.53 16.38
N ALA A 44 1.41 -13.72 16.98
CA ALA A 44 2.16 -12.63 17.58
C ALA A 44 2.62 -11.63 16.52
N LEU A 45 3.16 -12.11 15.39
CA LEU A 45 3.59 -11.27 14.27
C LEU A 45 2.39 -10.54 13.63
N THR A 46 1.34 -11.25 13.22
CA THR A 46 0.15 -10.63 12.63
C THR A 46 -0.62 -9.75 13.63
N GLY A 47 -0.48 -10.02 14.93
CA GLY A 47 -1.04 -9.19 15.99
C GLY A 47 -0.40 -7.80 16.10
N THR A 48 0.83 -7.62 15.59
CA THR A 48 1.50 -6.31 15.60
C THR A 48 0.90 -5.31 14.61
N ILE A 49 0.30 -5.79 13.53
CA ILE A 49 -0.28 -4.97 12.45
C ILE A 49 -1.79 -4.71 12.66
N GLY A 50 -2.50 -5.67 13.27
CA GLY A 50 -3.97 -5.66 13.37
C GLY A 50 -4.61 -4.36 13.89
N PRO A 51 -4.07 -3.71 14.94
CA PRO A 51 -4.65 -2.46 15.45
C PRO A 51 -4.39 -1.21 14.60
N PHE A 52 -3.46 -1.26 13.63
CA PHE A 52 -2.90 -0.07 12.99
C PHE A 52 -3.06 -0.03 11.47
N TRP A 53 -3.18 -1.18 10.79
CA TRP A 53 -3.13 -1.27 9.32
C TRP A 53 -4.13 -0.32 8.63
N ASP A 54 -5.39 -0.28 9.09
CA ASP A 54 -6.43 0.57 8.48
C ASP A 54 -6.08 2.07 8.64
N GLY A 55 -5.43 2.44 9.75
CA GLY A 55 -4.93 3.79 9.97
C GLY A 55 -3.72 4.14 9.11
N ASN A 56 -2.87 3.16 8.79
CA ASN A 56 -1.69 3.35 7.95
C ASN A 56 -2.10 3.63 6.49
N GLU A 57 -3.14 2.96 5.99
CA GLU A 57 -3.65 3.17 4.63
C GLU A 57 -4.19 4.59 4.40
N VAL A 58 -4.69 5.27 5.44
CA VAL A 58 -5.21 6.65 5.32
C VAL A 58 -4.16 7.63 4.78
N TRP A 59 -2.87 7.38 5.03
CA TRP A 59 -1.79 8.26 4.56
C TRP A 59 -1.69 8.31 3.03
N VAL A 60 -1.97 7.21 2.33
CA VAL A 60 -1.98 7.21 0.86
C VAL A 60 -3.18 7.95 0.30
N ILE A 61 -4.33 7.85 0.98
CA ILE A 61 -5.54 8.59 0.64
C ILE A 61 -5.29 10.10 0.82
N ALA A 62 -4.65 10.49 1.93
CA ALA A 62 -4.25 11.86 2.18
C ALA A 62 -3.26 12.37 1.13
N ALA A 63 -2.26 11.57 0.74
CA ALA A 63 -1.32 11.91 -0.32
C ALA A 63 -2.03 12.17 -1.67
N ALA A 64 -2.95 11.28 -2.06
CA ALA A 64 -3.75 11.45 -3.27
C ALA A 64 -4.65 12.70 -3.21
N GLY A 65 -5.30 12.97 -2.08
CA GLY A 65 -6.13 14.15 -1.88
C GLY A 65 -5.34 15.46 -1.90
N LEU A 66 -4.14 15.48 -1.32
CA LEU A 66 -3.21 16.62 -1.40
C LEU A 66 -2.75 16.85 -2.84
N LEU A 67 -2.33 15.79 -3.55
CA LEU A 67 -1.97 15.87 -4.97
C LEU A 67 -3.11 16.45 -5.81
N PHE A 68 -4.33 15.94 -5.63
CA PHE A 68 -5.51 16.39 -6.36
C PHE A 68 -5.82 17.88 -6.11
N SER A 69 -5.77 18.32 -4.85
CA SER A 69 -6.15 19.69 -4.47
C SER A 69 -5.08 20.73 -4.76
N THR A 70 -3.80 20.36 -4.75
CA THR A 70 -2.67 21.31 -4.87
C THR A 70 -1.97 21.24 -6.22
N PHE A 71 -1.86 20.05 -6.83
CA PHE A 71 -1.19 19.82 -8.11
C PHE A 71 -2.06 18.97 -9.06
N PRO A 72 -3.21 19.48 -9.53
CA PRO A 72 -4.20 18.69 -10.28
C PRO A 72 -3.66 18.13 -11.60
N VAL A 73 -2.75 18.85 -12.27
CA VAL A 73 -2.11 18.36 -13.51
C VAL A 73 -1.20 17.17 -13.22
N TRP A 74 -0.42 17.22 -12.13
CA TRP A 74 0.42 16.10 -11.71
C TRP A 74 -0.44 14.89 -11.32
N TYR A 75 -1.49 15.10 -10.53
CA TYR A 75 -2.47 14.06 -10.20
C TYR A 75 -3.06 13.42 -11.46
N GLY A 76 -3.55 14.23 -12.40
CA GLY A 76 -4.15 13.76 -13.65
C GLY A 76 -3.18 12.93 -14.49
N ALA A 77 -1.96 13.45 -14.72
CA ALA A 77 -0.94 12.77 -15.52
C ALA A 77 -0.50 11.43 -14.87
N LEU A 78 -0.30 11.41 -13.55
CA LEU A 78 0.14 10.23 -12.83
C LEU A 78 -0.91 9.11 -12.86
N PHE A 79 -2.14 9.40 -12.45
CA PHE A 79 -3.20 8.39 -12.36
C PHE A 79 -3.70 7.93 -13.73
N SER A 80 -3.73 8.81 -14.75
CA SER A 80 -4.12 8.40 -16.11
C SER A 80 -2.98 7.66 -16.85
N GLY A 81 -1.74 8.15 -16.75
CA GLY A 81 -0.57 7.54 -17.40
C GLY A 81 -0.22 6.15 -16.85
N MET A 82 -0.57 5.88 -15.59
CA MET A 82 -0.35 4.58 -14.94
C MET A 82 -1.64 3.94 -14.45
N TYR A 83 -2.78 4.22 -15.09
CA TYR A 83 -4.10 3.73 -14.69
C TYR A 83 -4.14 2.22 -14.34
N PRO A 84 -3.69 1.29 -15.21
CA PRO A 84 -3.74 -0.13 -14.87
C PRO A 84 -2.89 -0.48 -13.64
N VAL A 85 -1.78 0.22 -13.40
CA VAL A 85 -0.93 -0.01 -12.22
C VAL A 85 -1.67 0.41 -10.94
N PHE A 86 -2.29 1.59 -10.93
CA PHE A 86 -3.05 2.05 -9.76
C PHE A 86 -4.28 1.18 -9.48
N VAL A 87 -4.97 0.69 -10.51
CA VAL A 87 -6.07 -0.27 -10.34
C VAL A 87 -5.59 -1.55 -9.67
N VAL A 88 -4.44 -2.10 -10.09
CA VAL A 88 -3.87 -3.30 -9.48
C VAL A 88 -3.45 -3.04 -8.03
N ILE A 89 -2.82 -1.89 -7.73
CA ILE A 89 -2.50 -1.49 -6.35
C ILE A 89 -3.77 -1.47 -5.50
N LEU A 90 -4.82 -0.80 -5.97
CA LEU A 90 -6.08 -0.66 -5.23
C LEU A 90 -6.75 -2.02 -4.98
N LEU A 91 -6.81 -2.89 -5.99
CA LEU A 91 -7.36 -4.24 -5.82
C LEU A 91 -6.55 -5.10 -4.87
N ALA A 92 -5.21 -4.98 -4.89
CA ALA A 92 -4.33 -5.70 -3.97
C ALA A 92 -4.50 -5.23 -2.52
N LEU A 93 -4.61 -3.91 -2.29
CA LEU A 93 -4.89 -3.35 -0.96
C LEU A 93 -6.27 -3.78 -0.44
N LEU A 94 -7.31 -3.73 -1.28
CA LEU A 94 -8.65 -4.23 -0.91
C LEU A 94 -8.61 -5.72 -0.54
N LEU A 95 -7.92 -6.53 -1.35
CA LEU A 95 -7.77 -7.95 -1.09
C LEU A 95 -7.08 -8.21 0.25
N ARG A 96 -6.07 -7.41 0.58
CA ARG A 96 -5.36 -7.49 1.86
C ARG A 96 -6.27 -7.12 3.04
N GLY A 97 -6.98 -5.99 2.98
CA GLY A 97 -7.92 -5.60 4.04
C GLY A 97 -8.99 -6.67 4.29
N VAL A 98 -9.54 -7.24 3.21
CA VAL A 98 -10.49 -8.37 3.28
C VAL A 98 -9.82 -9.60 3.90
N SER A 99 -8.55 -9.90 3.57
CA SER A 99 -7.88 -11.06 4.13
C SER A 99 -7.79 -11.04 5.65
N PHE A 100 -7.51 -9.89 6.26
CA PHE A 100 -7.43 -9.76 7.72
C PHE A 100 -8.79 -9.98 8.39
N GLU A 101 -9.85 -9.37 7.85
CA GLU A 101 -11.19 -9.45 8.42
C GLU A 101 -11.80 -10.86 8.28
N TYR A 102 -11.53 -11.54 7.16
CA TYR A 102 -12.15 -12.83 6.87
C TYR A 102 -11.34 -14.03 7.37
N ARG A 103 -10.04 -13.89 7.64
CA ARG A 103 -9.16 -14.99 8.05
C ARG A 103 -9.73 -15.86 9.16
N ASN A 104 -10.28 -15.24 10.21
CA ASN A 104 -10.73 -15.93 11.43
C ASN A 104 -12.22 -16.27 11.42
N GLN A 105 -12.95 -15.99 10.34
CA GLN A 105 -14.40 -16.21 10.27
C GLN A 105 -14.80 -17.68 10.11
N VAL A 106 -13.89 -18.53 9.61
CA VAL A 106 -14.14 -19.96 9.41
C VAL A 106 -13.01 -20.77 10.02
N ASP A 107 -13.36 -21.70 10.92
CA ASP A 107 -12.41 -22.57 11.60
C ASP A 107 -12.02 -23.77 10.72
N LYS A 108 -11.31 -23.50 9.61
CA LYS A 108 -10.77 -24.51 8.68
C LYS A 108 -9.38 -24.09 8.23
N GLN A 109 -8.41 -25.01 8.26
CA GLN A 109 -7.04 -24.72 7.83
C GLN A 109 -6.96 -24.16 6.40
N ARG A 110 -7.62 -24.82 5.44
CA ARG A 110 -7.67 -24.35 4.03
C ARG A 110 -8.23 -22.93 3.86
N TRP A 111 -9.08 -22.47 4.77
CA TRP A 111 -9.62 -21.12 4.74
C TRP A 111 -8.57 -20.10 5.19
N ARG A 112 -7.86 -20.40 6.29
CA ARG A 112 -6.76 -19.58 6.78
C ARG A 112 -5.63 -19.52 5.75
N ASP A 113 -5.20 -20.66 5.22
CA ASP A 113 -4.15 -20.74 4.18
C ASP A 113 -4.49 -19.89 2.94
N PHE A 114 -5.77 -19.84 2.55
CA PHE A 114 -6.23 -19.03 1.43
C PHE A 114 -6.07 -17.53 1.74
N TRP A 115 -6.56 -17.08 2.89
CA TRP A 115 -6.45 -15.66 3.28
C TRP A 115 -5.01 -15.24 3.57
N ASP A 116 -4.18 -16.15 4.08
CA ASP A 116 -2.75 -15.96 4.25
C ASP A 116 -2.04 -15.71 2.92
N LEU A 117 -2.40 -16.48 1.88
CA LEU A 117 -1.90 -16.25 0.53
C LEU A 117 -2.41 -14.91 -0.05
N MET A 118 -3.66 -14.55 0.22
CA MET A 118 -4.23 -13.28 -0.24
C MET A 118 -3.57 -12.07 0.46
N ALA A 119 -3.27 -12.17 1.76
CA ALA A 119 -2.51 -11.17 2.50
C ALA A 119 -1.10 -11.02 1.93
N PHE A 120 -0.41 -12.14 1.71
CA PHE A 120 0.93 -12.15 1.09
C PHE A 120 0.92 -11.47 -0.28
N ALA A 121 0.02 -11.87 -1.18
CA ALA A 121 -0.09 -11.28 -2.51
C ALA A 121 -0.49 -9.79 -2.46
N GLY A 122 -1.41 -9.46 -1.55
CA GLY A 122 -1.88 -8.12 -1.26
C GLY A 122 -0.81 -7.19 -0.66
N SER A 123 0.29 -7.74 -0.17
CA SER A 123 1.45 -6.98 0.36
C SER A 123 2.62 -6.94 -0.63
N VAL A 124 2.95 -8.05 -1.30
CA VAL A 124 4.03 -8.09 -2.30
C VAL A 124 3.71 -7.21 -3.50
N LEU A 125 2.48 -7.28 -4.03
CA LEU A 125 2.11 -6.55 -5.25
C LEU A 125 2.20 -5.03 -5.05
N PRO A 126 1.59 -4.41 -4.03
CA PRO A 126 1.73 -2.97 -3.81
C PRO A 126 3.17 -2.56 -3.51
N ALA A 127 3.90 -3.32 -2.71
CA ALA A 127 5.30 -3.01 -2.40
C ALA A 127 6.16 -2.90 -3.67
N PHE A 128 5.99 -3.83 -4.62
CA PHE A 128 6.69 -3.78 -5.90
C PHE A 128 6.18 -2.64 -6.81
N LEU A 129 4.86 -2.51 -6.95
CA LEU A 129 4.24 -1.55 -7.86
C LEU A 129 4.46 -0.09 -7.43
N TRP A 130 4.52 0.19 -6.13
CA TRP A 130 4.93 1.50 -5.63
C TRP A 130 6.37 1.83 -6.04
N GLY A 131 7.28 0.86 -6.01
CA GLY A 131 8.63 1.01 -6.55
C GLY A 131 8.62 1.35 -8.05
N LEU A 132 7.78 0.66 -8.83
CA LEU A 132 7.59 0.96 -10.26
C LEU A 132 7.04 2.38 -10.49
N VAL A 133 6.05 2.81 -9.71
CA VAL A 133 5.49 4.17 -9.77
C VAL A 133 6.57 5.21 -9.48
N MET A 134 7.36 5.03 -8.42
CA MET A 134 8.43 5.97 -8.07
C MET A 134 9.53 6.02 -9.14
N ALA A 135 9.93 4.87 -9.68
CA ALA A 135 10.89 4.81 -10.78
C ALA A 135 10.38 5.55 -12.02
N LYS A 136 9.08 5.39 -12.36
CA LYS A 136 8.47 6.07 -13.51
C LYS A 136 8.30 7.57 -13.31
N ILE A 137 8.05 8.03 -12.08
CA ILE A 137 8.05 9.48 -11.78
C ILE A 137 9.44 10.09 -12.06
N ILE A 138 10.53 9.37 -11.75
CA ILE A 138 11.90 9.83 -12.00
C ILE A 138 12.27 9.76 -13.49
N GLU A 139 11.88 8.68 -14.17
CA GLU A 139 12.10 8.51 -15.61
C GLU A 139 11.32 9.53 -16.45
N GLY A 140 10.18 9.97 -15.93
CA GLY A 140 9.23 10.84 -16.62
C GLY A 140 8.08 10.04 -17.22
N LEU A 141 6.87 10.61 -17.12
CA LEU A 141 5.70 10.08 -17.81
C LEU A 141 5.59 10.76 -19.19
N PRO A 142 5.12 10.04 -20.23
CA PRO A 142 4.74 10.68 -21.47
C PRO A 142 3.44 11.48 -21.20
N VAL A 143 3.59 12.74 -20.79
CA VAL A 143 2.46 13.63 -20.45
C VAL A 143 1.91 14.35 -21.69
N ASP A 144 2.66 14.34 -22.78
CA ASP A 144 2.23 14.89 -24.06
C ASP A 144 1.85 13.75 -25.00
N GLY A 145 0.56 13.70 -25.35
CA GLY A 145 0.10 12.93 -26.49
C GLY A 145 0.41 13.71 -27.77
N ASP A 146 1.67 13.62 -28.22
CA ASP A 146 2.13 13.80 -29.60
C ASP A 146 3.22 12.75 -29.89
#